data_AF-A0A3L7N3L1-F1
#
_entry.id   AF-A0A3L7N3L1-F1
#
_cell.length_a   1.000
_cell.length_b   1.000
_cell.length_c   1.000
_cell.angle_alpha   90.00
_cell.angle_beta   90.00
_cell.angle_gamma   90.00
#
_symmetry.space_group_name_H-M   'P 1'
#
loop_
_entity.id
_entity.type
_entity.pdbx_description
1 polymer ?
#
loop_
_entity_poly.entity_id
_entity_poly.type
_entity_poly.pdbx_seq_one_letter_code
_entity_poly.pdbx_strand_id
1 'polypeptide(L)'
;RLLDLGVESFLLTATLEAIVAQRLARRICTNCKEEFIPSEEQLMELAMRPQDVGGRTFFRGRGCERCNKSGYKGRLALFEIMVMTDPLRELIMSQASTSVLGHECRRHGMRTLRECGLLSIYDGQTTIDEVVRETLSEE
;
A
#
# COMPACT_ATOMS: atom_id res chain seq x y z
N ARG A 1 0.07 -18.26 -8.66
CA ARG A 1 -0.15 -19.02 -7.40
C ARG A 1 -1.32 -19.98 -7.46
N LEU A 2 -2.58 -19.55 -7.63
CA LEU A 2 -3.69 -20.51 -7.74
C LEU A 2 -3.54 -21.43 -8.97
N LEU A 3 -3.08 -20.87 -10.10
CA LEU A 3 -2.68 -21.65 -11.27
C LEU A 3 -1.55 -22.65 -10.94
N ASP A 4 -0.52 -22.21 -10.21
CA ASP A 4 0.61 -23.04 -9.78
C ASP A 4 0.17 -24.18 -8.84
N LEU A 5 -0.95 -24.01 -8.14
CA LEU A 5 -1.57 -25.03 -7.29
C LEU A 5 -2.49 -25.99 -8.07
N GLY A 6 -2.59 -25.83 -9.40
CA GLY A 6 -3.37 -26.70 -10.28
C GLY A 6 -4.83 -26.30 -10.44
N VAL A 7 -5.22 -25.08 -10.03
CA VAL A 7 -6.57 -24.58 -10.29
C VAL A 7 -6.67 -24.12 -11.74
N GLU A 8 -7.63 -24.68 -12.48
CA GLU A 8 -7.87 -24.32 -13.88
C GLU A 8 -8.29 -22.86 -14.03
N SER A 9 -7.72 -22.16 -15.02
CA SER A 9 -7.97 -20.73 -15.22
C SER A 9 -9.47 -20.41 -15.36
N PHE A 10 -10.25 -21.26 -16.05
CA PHE A 10 -11.68 -21.00 -16.29
C PHE A 10 -12.50 -21.02 -14.99
N LEU A 11 -12.09 -21.82 -14.00
CA LEU A 11 -12.73 -21.82 -12.69
C LEU A 11 -12.43 -20.52 -11.95
N LEU A 12 -11.19 -20.02 -12.06
CA LEU A 12 -10.80 -18.76 -11.45
C LEU A 12 -11.64 -17.60 -11.99
N THR A 13 -11.78 -17.49 -13.31
CA THR A 13 -12.53 -16.38 -13.92
C THR A 13 -14.05 -16.47 -13.71
N ALA A 14 -14.58 -17.69 -13.49
CA ALA A 14 -15.99 -17.93 -13.23
C ALA A 14 -16.41 -17.75 -11.76
N THR A 15 -15.48 -17.80 -10.81
CA THR A 15 -15.80 -17.84 -9.37
C THR A 15 -15.16 -16.73 -8.54
N LEU A 16 -14.04 -16.15 -8.98
CA LEU A 16 -13.40 -15.04 -8.27
C LEU A 16 -14.06 -13.72 -8.61
N GLU A 17 -14.58 -13.04 -7.59
CA GLU A 17 -15.12 -11.69 -7.70
C GLU A 17 -14.07 -10.61 -7.42
N ALA A 18 -13.22 -10.84 -6.41
CA ALA A 18 -12.15 -9.93 -6.04
C ALA A 18 -11.05 -10.65 -5.24
N ILE A 19 -9.86 -10.06 -5.24
CA ILE A 19 -8.72 -10.45 -4.41
C ILE A 19 -8.33 -9.24 -3.57
N VAL A 20 -8.19 -9.46 -2.26
CA VAL A 20 -7.74 -8.43 -1.32
C VAL A 20 -6.38 -8.81 -0.77
N ALA A 21 -5.39 -7.96 -1.03
CA ALA A 21 -4.11 -7.99 -0.33
C ALA A 21 -4.13 -6.96 0.81
N GLN A 22 -3.58 -7.34 1.97
CA GLN A 22 -3.55 -6.47 3.14
C GLN A 22 -2.20 -6.49 3.86
N ARG A 23 -1.86 -5.34 4.43
CA ARG A 23 -0.74 -5.15 5.37
C ARG A 23 -1.18 -4.30 6.55
N LEU A 24 -0.50 -4.45 7.68
CA LEU A 24 -0.80 -3.70 8.90
C LEU A 24 0.38 -2.78 9.23
N ALA A 25 0.16 -1.47 9.11
CA ALA A 25 1.10 -0.46 9.56
C ALA A 25 0.74 0.00 10.97
N ARG A 26 1.72 0.42 11.76
CA ARG A 26 1.49 1.07 13.05
C ARG A 26 0.92 2.48 12.83
N ARG A 27 -0.02 2.85 13.69
CA ARG A 27 -0.64 4.19 13.67
C ARG A 27 0.15 5.15 14.55
N ILE A 28 0.36 6.38 14.10
CA ILE A 28 0.99 7.43 14.89
C ILE A 28 0.17 7.67 16.16
N CYS A 29 0.86 7.76 17.30
CA CYS A 29 0.21 8.07 18.56
C CYS A 29 -0.37 9.50 18.53
N THR A 30 -1.69 9.62 18.70
CA THR A 30 -2.40 10.91 18.67
C THR A 30 -2.00 11.87 19.80
N ASN A 31 -1.40 11.38 20.88
CA ASN A 31 -0.97 12.20 22.01
C ASN A 31 0.40 12.87 21.83
N CYS A 32 1.25 12.36 20.95
CA CYS A 32 2.58 12.91 20.70
C CYS A 32 2.84 13.11 19.20
N LYS A 33 1.77 13.20 18.40
CA LYS A 33 1.82 13.49 16.97
C LYS A 33 2.35 14.91 16.77
N GLU A 34 3.35 15.05 15.91
CA GLU A 34 3.92 16.32 15.51
C GLU A 34 4.17 16.36 14.01
N GLU A 35 4.23 17.56 13.47
CA GLU A 35 4.71 17.80 12.12
C GLU A 35 6.22 17.54 12.04
N PHE A 36 6.66 16.93 10.94
CA PHE A 36 8.07 16.81 10.62
C PHE A 36 8.31 17.06 9.14
N ILE A 37 9.53 17.50 8.82
CA ILE A 37 9.99 17.66 7.44
C ILE A 37 10.84 16.42 7.13
N PRO A 38 10.42 15.56 6.17
CA PRO A 38 11.19 14.39 5.79
C PRO A 38 12.51 14.80 5.13
N SER A 39 13.57 14.03 5.40
CA SER A 39 14.82 14.18 4.67
C SER A 39 14.66 13.71 3.22
N GLU A 40 15.58 14.13 2.36
CA GLU A 40 15.60 13.67 0.96
C GLU A 40 15.74 12.14 0.88
N GLU A 41 16.55 11.54 1.76
CA GLU A 41 16.71 10.08 1.87
C GLU A 41 15.38 9.37 2.18
N GLN A 42 14.61 9.88 3.14
CA GLN A 42 13.29 9.32 3.48
C GLN A 42 12.28 9.46 2.32
N LEU A 43 12.38 10.52 1.53
CA LEU A 43 11.55 10.68 0.33
C LEU A 43 11.96 9.71 -0.77
N MET A 44 13.26 9.46 -0.93
CA MET A 44 13.78 8.48 -1.89
C MET A 44 13.30 7.06 -1.58
N GLU A 45 13.16 6.68 -0.30
CA GLU A 45 12.57 5.38 0.09
C GLU A 45 11.12 5.19 -0.38
N LEU A 46 10.42 6.30 -0.64
CA LEU A 46 9.08 6.32 -1.24
C LEU A 46 9.11 6.54 -2.75
N ALA A 47 10.28 6.50 -3.37
CA ALA A 47 10.51 6.85 -4.77
C ALA A 47 10.00 8.26 -5.13
N MET A 48 10.06 9.20 -4.17
CA MET A 48 9.66 10.60 -4.33
C MET A 48 10.86 11.53 -4.23
N ARG A 49 10.76 12.68 -4.89
CA ARG A 49 11.68 13.81 -4.76
C ARG A 49 11.03 14.91 -3.93
N PRO A 50 11.82 15.84 -3.35
CA PRO A 50 11.26 16.99 -2.61
C PRO A 50 10.21 17.80 -3.38
N GLN A 51 10.32 17.82 -4.72
CA GLN A 51 9.41 18.52 -5.61
C GLN A 51 8.03 17.86 -5.69
N ASP A 52 7.96 16.53 -5.56
CA ASP A 52 6.72 15.73 -5.67
C ASP A 52 5.81 15.90 -4.45
N VAL A 53 6.40 16.33 -3.33
CA VAL A 53 5.73 16.47 -2.05
C VAL A 53 4.82 17.69 -2.02
N GLY A 54 5.10 18.73 -2.81
CA GLY A 54 4.18 19.86 -3.05
C GLY A 54 3.67 20.56 -1.79
N GLY A 55 4.48 20.66 -0.73
CA GLY A 55 4.08 21.29 0.54
C GLY A 55 3.16 20.45 1.43
N ARG A 56 3.02 19.15 1.17
CA ARG A 56 2.28 18.24 2.05
C ARG A 56 2.98 18.10 3.41
N THR A 57 2.18 18.09 4.47
CA THR A 57 2.65 17.94 5.84
C THR A 57 2.84 16.47 6.18
N PHE A 58 3.97 16.13 6.80
CA PHE A 58 4.23 14.79 7.32
C PHE A 58 4.16 14.80 8.83
N PHE A 59 3.82 13.65 9.39
CA PHE A 59 3.69 13.51 10.83
C PHE A 59 4.50 12.34 11.36
N ARG A 60 4.97 12.50 12.60
CA ARG A 60 5.61 11.43 13.38
C ARG A 60 5.14 11.50 14.82
N GLY A 61 5.41 10.45 15.59
CA GLY A 61 5.22 10.47 17.04
C GLY A 61 6.54 10.73 17.76
N ARG A 62 6.65 11.79 18.57
CA ARG A 62 7.87 12.07 19.38
C ARG A 62 8.15 10.99 20.45
N GLY A 63 7.12 10.23 20.81
CA GLY A 63 7.15 9.29 21.93
C GLY A 63 6.66 9.92 23.23
N CYS A 64 5.71 9.27 23.90
CA CYS A 64 5.20 9.66 25.21
C CYS A 64 4.83 8.43 26.05
N GLU A 65 4.48 8.63 27.32
CA GLU A 65 4.07 7.54 28.22
C GLU A 65 2.90 6.73 27.68
N ARG A 66 1.92 7.39 27.05
CA ARG A 66 0.71 6.73 26.51
C ARG A 66 0.98 5.74 25.38
N CYS A 67 2.12 5.86 24.71
CA CYS A 67 2.57 4.94 23.66
C CYS A 67 3.84 4.18 24.05
N ASN A 68 4.20 4.15 25.34
CA ASN A 68 5.43 3.53 25.84
C ASN A 68 6.68 4.02 25.10
N LYS A 69 6.76 5.34 24.84
CA LYS A 69 7.85 6.00 24.11
C LYS A 69 8.09 5.51 22.67
N SER A 70 7.22 4.68 22.10
CA SER A 70 7.39 4.16 20.74
C SER A 70 7.06 5.17 19.62
N GLY A 71 6.23 6.18 19.91
CA GLY A 71 5.65 7.07 18.89
C GLY A 71 4.40 6.50 18.20
N TYR A 72 4.04 5.24 18.45
CA TYR A 72 2.95 4.55 17.79
C TYR A 72 1.90 4.01 18.77
N LYS A 73 0.61 4.04 18.40
CA LYS A 73 -0.46 3.43 19.19
C LYS A 73 -1.58 2.92 18.29
N GLY A 74 -1.78 1.60 18.28
CA GLY A 74 -2.73 0.92 17.40
C GLY A 74 -2.14 0.61 16.03
N ARG A 75 -2.99 0.08 15.15
CA ARG A 75 -2.63 -0.34 13.79
C ARG A 75 -3.63 0.23 12.79
N LEU A 76 -3.17 0.37 11.56
CA LEU A 76 -3.93 0.77 10.38
C LEU A 76 -3.76 -0.33 9.33
N ALA A 77 -4.85 -0.69 8.66
CA ALA A 77 -4.79 -1.62 7.54
C ALA A 77 -4.58 -0.84 6.23
N LEU A 78 -3.62 -1.31 5.44
CA LEU A 78 -3.43 -0.91 4.06
C LEU A 78 -4.04 -1.99 3.18
N PHE A 79 -4.86 -1.59 2.22
CA PHE A 79 -5.59 -2.51 1.36
C PHE A 79 -5.21 -2.27 -0.10
N GLU A 80 -5.03 -3.36 -0.81
CA GLU A 80 -4.95 -3.40 -2.27
C GLU A 80 -6.03 -4.37 -2.73
N ILE A 81 -6.96 -3.85 -3.54
CA ILE A 81 -8.20 -4.56 -3.88
C ILE A 81 -8.25 -4.68 -5.40
N MET A 82 -8.00 -5.89 -5.88
CA MET A 82 -8.16 -6.27 -7.27
C MET A 82 -9.58 -6.79 -7.48
N VAL A 83 -10.38 -6.08 -8.25
CA VAL A 83 -11.74 -6.53 -8.64
C VAL A 83 -11.66 -7.27 -9.96
N MET A 84 -12.38 -8.38 -10.09
CA MET A 84 -12.40 -9.17 -11.31
C MET A 84 -13.24 -8.49 -12.40
N THR A 85 -12.57 -7.89 -13.38
CA THR A 85 -13.18 -7.27 -14.56
C THR A 85 -13.10 -8.19 -15.78
N ASP A 86 -13.94 -7.97 -16.79
CA ASP A 86 -13.88 -8.78 -18.03
C ASP A 86 -12.51 -8.75 -18.72
N PRO A 87 -11.81 -7.59 -18.84
CA PRO A 87 -10.44 -7.57 -19.35
C PRO A 87 -9.46 -8.43 -18.52
N LEU A 88 -9.59 -8.43 -17.19
CA LEU A 88 -8.76 -9.28 -16.35
C LEU A 88 -9.08 -10.76 -16.52
N ARG A 89 -10.36 -11.12 -16.72
CA ARG A 89 -10.75 -12.49 -17.02
C ARG A 89 -10.07 -12.97 -18.31
N GLU A 90 -10.08 -12.17 -19.37
CA GLU A 90 -9.42 -12.48 -20.63
C GLU A 90 -7.91 -12.69 -20.45
N LEU A 91 -7.24 -11.81 -19.70
CA LEU A 91 -5.81 -11.91 -19.43
C LEU A 91 -5.45 -13.17 -18.61
N ILE A 92 -6.31 -13.57 -17.67
CA ILE A 92 -6.13 -14.82 -16.91
C ILE A 92 -6.34 -16.05 -17.81
N MET A 93 -7.33 -16.01 -18.72
CA MET A 93 -7.54 -17.07 -19.73
C MET A 93 -6.33 -17.24 -20.64
N SER A 94 -5.72 -16.14 -21.06
CA SER A 94 -4.51 -16.15 -21.90
C SER A 94 -3.22 -16.41 -21.11
N GLN A 95 -3.30 -16.68 -19.80
CA GLN A 95 -2.15 -16.89 -18.92
C GLN A 95 -1.12 -15.75 -18.97
N ALA A 96 -1.60 -14.50 -18.98
CA ALA A 96 -0.74 -13.33 -18.98
C ALA A 96 0.16 -13.27 -17.73
N SER A 97 1.29 -12.56 -17.84
CA SER A 97 2.19 -12.38 -16.70
C SER A 97 1.57 -11.50 -15.60
N THR A 98 2.06 -11.65 -14.37
CA THR A 98 1.61 -10.85 -13.23
C THR A 98 1.82 -9.35 -13.43
N SER A 99 2.88 -8.95 -14.15
CA SER A 99 3.14 -7.54 -14.49
C SER A 99 2.04 -6.97 -15.39
N VAL A 100 1.62 -7.71 -16.42
CA VAL A 100 0.53 -7.30 -17.32
C VAL A 100 -0.79 -7.20 -16.55
N LEU A 101 -1.10 -8.18 -15.71
CA LEU A 101 -2.28 -8.15 -14.84
C LEU A 101 -2.25 -6.93 -13.90
N GLY A 102 -1.12 -6.66 -13.25
CA GLY A 102 -0.96 -5.52 -12.35
C GLY A 102 -1.17 -4.17 -13.03
N HIS A 103 -0.64 -4.00 -14.25
CA HIS A 103 -0.88 -2.80 -15.04
C HIS A 103 -2.37 -2.62 -15.37
N GLU A 104 -3.05 -3.70 -15.76
CA GLU A 104 -4.47 -3.67 -16.07
C GLU A 104 -5.32 -3.31 -14.83
N CYS A 105 -5.01 -3.92 -13.68
CA CYS A 105 -5.67 -3.59 -12.41
C CYS A 105 -5.54 -2.10 -12.07
N ARG A 106 -4.32 -1.54 -12.18
CA ARG A 106 -4.05 -0.13 -11.93
C ARG A 106 -4.80 0.78 -12.89
N ARG A 107 -4.86 0.42 -14.17
CA ARG A 107 -5.64 1.13 -15.19
C ARG A 107 -7.13 1.19 -14.83
N HIS A 108 -7.64 0.15 -14.17
CA HIS A 108 -9.00 0.07 -13.64
C HIS A 108 -9.17 0.67 -12.23
N GLY A 109 -8.19 1.41 -11.73
CA GLY A 109 -8.29 2.17 -10.48
C GLY A 109 -7.91 1.41 -9.22
N MET A 110 -7.33 0.20 -9.34
CA MET A 110 -6.71 -0.47 -8.21
C MET A 110 -5.53 0.39 -7.70
N ARG A 111 -5.56 0.72 -6.41
CA ARG A 111 -4.42 1.31 -5.72
C ARG A 111 -3.59 0.24 -5.06
N THR A 112 -2.28 0.35 -5.18
CA THR A 112 -1.37 -0.60 -4.55
C THR A 112 -1.23 -0.35 -3.05
N LEU A 113 -0.69 -1.34 -2.33
CA LEU A 113 -0.40 -1.18 -0.90
C LEU A 113 0.48 0.05 -0.62
N ARG A 114 1.48 0.30 -1.49
CA ARG A 114 2.38 1.46 -1.37
C ARG A 114 1.64 2.79 -1.59
N GLU A 115 0.77 2.87 -2.59
CA GLU A 115 -0.04 4.06 -2.87
C GLU A 115 -1.05 4.34 -1.74
N CYS A 116 -1.70 3.30 -1.22
CA CYS A 116 -2.59 3.40 -0.06
C CYS A 116 -1.83 3.82 1.21
N GLY A 117 -0.60 3.31 1.39
CA GLY A 117 0.31 3.75 2.45
C GLY A 117 0.66 5.23 2.33
N LEU A 118 0.97 5.69 1.12
CA LEU A 118 1.31 7.08 0.85
C LEU A 118 0.16 8.04 1.21
N LEU A 119 -1.08 7.70 0.83
CA LEU A 119 -2.26 8.45 1.24
C LEU A 119 -2.41 8.49 2.77
N SER A 120 -2.17 7.37 3.43
CA SER A 120 -2.23 7.26 4.89
C SER A 120 -1.16 8.10 5.61
N ILE A 121 0.01 8.30 4.98
CA ILE A 121 1.05 9.21 5.45
C ILE A 121 0.57 10.65 5.39
N TYR A 122 -0.02 11.06 4.26
CA TYR A 122 -0.53 12.43 4.08
C TYR A 122 -1.70 12.75 5.01
N ASP A 123 -2.53 11.77 5.33
CA ASP A 123 -3.56 11.89 6.37
C ASP A 123 -2.97 11.92 7.80
N GLY A 124 -1.66 11.73 7.92
CA GLY A 124 -0.91 11.69 9.17
C GLY A 124 -1.36 10.55 10.08
N GLN A 125 -1.75 9.42 9.51
CA GLN A 125 -2.14 8.24 10.26
C GLN A 125 -0.95 7.31 10.54
N THR A 126 0.00 7.22 9.61
CA THR A 126 1.21 6.41 9.74
C THR A 126 2.43 7.19 9.27
N THR A 127 3.61 6.59 9.36
CA THR A 127 4.91 7.21 9.02
C THR A 127 5.49 6.62 7.75
N ILE A 128 6.48 7.31 7.19
CA ILE A 128 7.27 6.82 6.04
C ILE A 128 7.85 5.44 6.36
N ASP A 129 8.55 5.31 7.48
CA ASP A 129 9.21 4.08 7.91
C ASP A 129 8.25 2.88 7.98
N GLU A 130 7.01 3.09 8.40
CA GLU A 130 6.00 2.03 8.48
C GLU A 130 5.52 1.59 7.10
N VAL A 131 5.26 2.54 6.20
CA VAL A 131 4.84 2.19 4.84
C VAL A 131 5.97 1.50 4.09
N VAL A 132 7.20 1.99 4.20
CA VAL A 132 8.38 1.39 3.56
C VAL A 132 8.63 -0.02 4.09
N ARG A 133 8.47 -0.24 5.40
CA ARG A 133 8.63 -1.55 6.03
C ARG A 133 7.58 -2.57 5.58
N GLU A 134 6.32 -2.14 5.55
CA GLU A 134 5.20 -3.06 5.37
C GLU A 134 4.83 -3.29 3.89
N THR A 135 5.32 -2.43 2.99
CA THR A 135 5.02 -2.50 1.56
C THR A 135 6.29 -2.60 0.74
N LEU A 136 6.29 -3.37 -0.34
CA LEU A 136 7.44 -3.47 -1.24
C LEU A 136 7.48 -2.24 -2.16
N SER A 137 8.67 -1.83 -2.59
CA SER A 137 8.79 -1.02 -3.81
C SER A 137 8.47 -1.94 -4.98
N GLU A 138 7.48 -1.58 -5.78
CA GLU A 138 7.26 -2.24 -7.06
C GLU A 138 8.29 -1.69 -8.05
N GLU A 139 8.98 -2.59 -8.75
CA GLU A 139 9.89 -2.27 -9.87
C GLU A 139 9.12 -1.79 -11.10
#